data_AF-A0A2X3ELG3-F1
#
_entry.id   AF-A0A2X3ELG3-F1
#
_cell.length_a   1.000
_cell.length_b   1.000
_cell.length_c   1.000
_cell.angle_alpha   90.00
_cell.angle_beta   90.00
_cell.angle_gamma   90.00
#
_symmetry.space_group_name_H-M   'P 1'
#
loop_
_entity.id
_entity.type
_entity.pdbx_description
1 polymer ?
#
loop_
_entity_poly.entity_id
_entity_poly.type
_entity_poly.pdbx_seq_one_letter_code
_entity_poly.pdbx_strand_id
1 'polypeptide(L)' 'MSGQLSWTREGETLALHGELDQDLLVPLWEARAQATAGTAIIDLSQTTRAWTPRAWRC' A
#
# COMPACT_ATOMS: atom_id res chain seq x y z
N MET A 1 3.30 14.11 11.58
CA MET A 1 2.19 13.16 11.38
C MET A 1 2.71 12.11 10.43
N SER A 2 2.97 10.90 10.93
CA SER A 2 3.53 9.80 10.15
C SER A 2 2.57 9.41 9.03
N GLY A 3 3.02 9.56 7.78
CA GLY A 3 2.33 8.94 6.64
C GLY A 3 2.28 7.44 6.92
N GLN A 4 1.07 6.90 7.09
CA GLN A 4 0.87 5.46 7.32
C GLN A 4 0.03 4.93 6.17
N LEU A 5 0.48 3.83 5.58
CA LEU A 5 -0.29 3.12 4.57
C LEU A 5 -1.47 2.43 5.26
N SER A 6 -2.68 2.80 4.84
CA SER A 6 -3.91 2.13 5.25
C SER A 6 -4.54 1.44 4.04
N TRP A 7 -5.19 0.30 4.25
CA TRP A 7 -5.94 -0.36 3.20
C TRP A 7 -7.29 -0.82 3.72
N THR A 8 -8.30 -0.73 2.85
CA THR A 8 -9.65 -1.22 3.11
C THR A 8 -10.04 -2.19 2.01
N ARG A 9 -10.83 -3.20 2.38
CA ARG A 9 -11.35 -4.17 1.43
C ARG A 9 -12.85 -3.94 1.27
N GLU A 10 -13.26 -3.65 0.04
CA GLU A 10 -14.64 -3.49 -0.36
C GLU A 10 -14.98 -4.58 -1.39
N GLY A 11 -15.47 -5.72 -0.88
CA GLY A 11 -15.78 -6.88 -1.72
C GLY A 11 -14.54 -7.45 -2.41
N GLU A 12 -14.48 -7.23 -3.73
CA GLU A 12 -13.37 -7.66 -4.60
C GLU A 12 -12.35 -6.54 -4.84
N THR A 13 -12.53 -5.36 -4.24
CA THR A 13 -11.63 -4.22 -4.39
C THR A 13 -10.82 -3.99 -3.13
N LEU A 14 -9.51 -3.89 -3.25
CA LEU A 14 -8.59 -3.48 -2.19
C LEU A 14 -8.19 -2.03 -2.46
N ALA A 15 -8.70 -1.11 -1.66
CA ALA A 15 -8.37 0.31 -1.75
C ALA A 15 -7.20 0.64 -0.82
N LEU A 16 -6.15 1.26 -1.36
CA LEU A 16 -4.99 1.71 -0.60
C LEU A 16 -5.05 3.23 -0.44
N HIS A 17 -4.75 3.69 0.77
CA HIS A 17 -4.83 5.09 1.17
C HIS A 17 -3.54 5.49 1.87
N GLY A 18 -3.02 6.68 1.53
CA GLY A 18 -1.83 7.25 2.17
C GLY A 18 -0.56 7.05 1.36
N GLU A 19 0.58 6.99 2.05
CA GLU A 19 1.90 6.98 1.42
C GLU A 19 2.36 5.55 1.11
N LEU A 20 2.71 5.32 -0.15
CA LEU A 20 3.30 4.06 -0.59
C LEU A 20 4.82 4.10 -0.39
N ASP A 21 5.27 3.88 0.85
CA ASP A 21 6.69 3.74 1.22
C ASP A 21 7.07 2.26 1.43
N GLN A 22 8.31 1.90 1.17
CA GLN A 22 8.87 0.57 1.41
C GLN A 22 8.70 0.13 2.87
N ASP A 23 8.93 1.02 3.83
CA ASP A 23 8.79 0.70 5.26
C ASP A 23 7.32 0.48 5.65
N LEU A 24 6.39 1.12 4.93
CA LEU A 24 4.94 1.04 5.16
C LEU A 24 4.27 -0.10 4.40
N LEU A 25 4.95 -0.67 3.40
CA LEU A 25 4.48 -1.83 2.65
C LEU A 25 4.66 -3.14 3.41
N VAL A 26 5.55 -3.20 4.41
CA VAL A 26 5.85 -4.43 5.16
C VAL A 26 4.58 -5.06 5.77
N PRO A 27 3.73 -4.31 6.51
CA PRO A 27 2.51 -4.89 7.10
C PRO A 27 1.50 -5.37 6.06
N LEU A 28 1.37 -4.65 4.93
CA LEU A 28 0.50 -5.06 3.82
C LEU A 28 1.04 -6.33 3.15
N TRP A 29 2.36 -6.47 3.01
CA TRP A 29 3.00 -7.62 2.40
C TRP A 29 2.87 -8.89 3.24
N GLU A 30 2.95 -8.76 4.56
CA GLU A 30 2.65 -9.83 5.52
C GLU A 30 1.17 -10.24 5.43
N ALA A 31 0.26 -9.27 5.37
CA ALA A 31 -1.17 -9.51 5.24
C ALA A 31 -1.63 -9.84 3.81
N ARG A 32 -0.72 -9.89 2.82
CA ARG A 32 -1.09 -9.92 1.40
C ARG A 32 -2.01 -11.08 1.07
N ALA A 33 -1.74 -12.28 1.59
CA ALA A 33 -2.54 -13.46 1.29
C ALA A 33 -4.00 -13.28 1.69
N GLN A 34 -4.26 -12.60 2.82
CA GLN A 34 -5.60 -12.31 3.31
C GLN A 34 -6.22 -11.07 2.62
N ALA A 35 -5.40 -10.06 2.32
CA ALA A 35 -5.82 -8.81 1.69
C ALA A 35 -6.13 -8.98 0.19
N THR A 36 -5.46 -9.90 -0.51
CA THR A 36 -5.69 -10.22 -1.92
C THR A 36 -6.60 -11.43 -2.13
N ALA A 37 -6.97 -12.17 -1.07
CA ALA A 37 -7.85 -13.33 -1.19
C ALA A 37 -9.26 -12.92 -1.64
N GLY A 38 -9.59 -13.21 -2.90
CA GLY A 38 -10.86 -12.82 -3.50
C GLY A 38 -10.92 -11.33 -3.85
N THR A 39 -9.76 -10.70 -4.04
CA THR A 39 -9.63 -9.34 -4.54
C THR A 39 -9.28 -9.40 -6.03
N ALA A 40 -10.11 -8.81 -6.88
CA ALA A 40 -9.90 -8.71 -8.32
C ALA A 40 -9.29 -7.35 -8.72
N ILE A 41 -9.52 -6.31 -7.93
CA ILE A 41 -9.14 -4.93 -8.24
C ILE A 41 -8.31 -4.35 -7.08
N ILE A 42 -7.18 -3.73 -7.40
CA ILE A 42 -6.39 -2.96 -6.44
C ILE A 42 -6.53 -1.49 -6.81
N ASP A 43 -7.24 -0.72 -5.99
CA ASP A 43 -7.40 0.71 -6.18
C ASP A 43 -6.26 1.47 -5.49
N LEU A 44 -5.49 2.19 -6.30
CA LEU A 44 -4.35 3.01 -5.87
C LEU A 44 -4.65 4.51 -6.02
N SER A 45 -5.87 4.91 -6.36
CA SER A 45 -6.25 6.29 -6.65
C SER A 45 -6.05 7.24 -5.47
N GLN A 46 -6.15 6.71 -4.24
CA GLN A 46 -5.96 7.44 -2.98
C GLN A 46 -4.56 7.25 -2.38
N THR A 47 -3.63 6.67 -3.15
CA THR A 47 -2.23 6.57 -2.73
C THR A 47 -1.41 7.73 -3.25
N THR A 48 -0.69 8.36 -2.35
CA THR A 48 0.34 9.34 -2.68
C THR A 48 1.65 8.60 -2.89
N ARG A 49 2.18 8.65 -4.11
CA ARG A 49 3.40 7.92 -4.46
C ARG A 49 4.61 8.58 -3.81
N ALA A 50 4.99 8.12 -2.62
CA ALA A 50 6.27 8.43 -1.99
C ALA A 50 7.36 7.52 -2.57
N TRP A 51 7.65 7.65 -3.87
CA TRP A 51 8.84 7.03 -4.43
C TRP A 51 10.04 7.91 -4.08
N THR A 52 10.53 7.79 -2.84
CA THR A 52 11.85 8.30 -2.50
C THR A 52 12.88 7.21 -2.80
N PRO A 53 13.65 7.32 -3.89
CA PRO A 53 14.80 6.44 -4.10
C PRO A 53 15.85 6.78 -3.03
N ARG A 54 15.77 6.16 -1.85
CA ARG A 54 16.85 6.18 -0.85
C ARG A 54 17.94 5.19 -1.28
N ALA A 55 18.54 5.38 -2.46
CA ALA A 55 19.66 4.52 -2.86
C ALA A 55 20.57 5.07 -3.98
N TRP A 56 20.68 6.39 -4.21
CA TRP A 56 21.78 6.93 -5.02
C TRP A 56 22.21 8.30 -4.49
N ARG A 57 22.68 8.34 -3.23
CA ARG A 57 23.62 9.39 -2.81
C ARG A 57 25.00 8.74 -2.80
N CYS A 58 25.86 9.28 -3.65
CA CYS A 58 27.23 8.85 -3.97
C CYS A 58 28.10 8.54 -2.75
#